data_AF-A0A926BSQ8-F1
#
_entry.id   AF-A0A926BSQ8-F1
#
_cell.length_a   1.000
_cell.length_b   1.000
_cell.length_c   1.000
_cell.angle_alpha   90.00
_cell.angle_beta   90.00
_cell.angle_gamma   90.00
#
_symmetry.space_group_name_H-M   'P 1'
#
loop_
_entity.id
_entity.type
_entity.pdbx_description
1 polymer ?
#
loop_
_entity_poly.entity_id
_entity_poly.type
_entity_poly.pdbx_seq_one_letter_code
_entity_poly.pdbx_strand_id
1 'polypeptide(L)' 'MDGNGRWAKERKLPRVEGHRQGVDSVREIVKTCGQLHIPFLTLYAFSTENWKRPRAEVMLLMNLLLHYLKV' A
#
# COMPACT_ATOMS: atom_id res chain seq x y z
N MET A 1 -2.27 -3.59 -0.12
CA MET A 1 -2.39 -4.62 -1.18
C MET A 1 -1.11 -5.44 -1.22
N ASP A 2 -1.22 -6.77 -1.34
CA ASP A 2 -0.04 -7.62 -1.59
C ASP A 2 0.33 -7.61 -3.09
N GLY A 3 1.57 -7.93 -3.41
CA GLY A 3 2.03 -8.07 -4.79
C GLY A 3 2.58 -6.79 -5.43
N ASN A 4 2.56 -5.65 -4.74
CA ASN A 4 3.13 -4.37 -5.23
C ASN A 4 4.55 -4.52 -5.81
N GLY A 5 5.42 -5.26 -5.12
CA GLY A 5 6.79 -5.52 -5.58
C GLY A 5 6.85 -6.40 -6.84
N ARG A 6 5.96 -7.38 -6.97
CA ARG A 6 5.85 -8.23 -8.18
C ARG A 6 5.33 -7.41 -9.36
N TRP A 7 4.29 -6.63 -9.14
CA TRP A 7 3.69 -5.74 -10.14
C TRP A 7 4.72 -4.77 -10.75
N ALA A 8 5.56 -4.16 -9.90
CA ALA A 8 6.63 -3.28 -10.36
C ALA A 8 7.71 -4.03 -11.14
N LYS A 9 8.13 -5.21 -10.64
CA LYS A 9 9.15 -6.06 -11.29
C LYS A 9 8.75 -6.48 -12.69
N GLU A 10 7.50 -6.93 -12.88
CA GLU A 10 6.96 -7.33 -14.19
C GLU A 10 6.99 -6.18 -15.21
N ARG A 11 6.91 -4.94 -14.74
CA ARG A 11 6.90 -3.72 -15.56
C ARG A 11 8.28 -3.05 -15.66
N LYS A 12 9.33 -3.67 -15.13
CA LYS A 12 10.69 -3.11 -15.05
C LYS A 12 10.72 -1.73 -14.36
N LEU A 13 9.83 -1.53 -13.38
CA LEU A 13 9.73 -0.29 -12.61
C LEU A 13 10.40 -0.43 -11.24
N PRO A 14 10.85 0.69 -10.64
CA PRO A 14 11.27 0.72 -9.25
C PRO A 14 10.16 0.21 -8.32
N ARG A 15 10.54 -0.50 -7.24
CA ARG A 15 9.59 -1.08 -6.28
C ARG A 15 8.62 -0.05 -5.68
N VAL A 16 9.07 1.20 -5.53
CA VAL A 16 8.24 2.32 -5.05
C VAL A 16 7.02 2.59 -5.95
N GLU A 17 7.12 2.37 -7.25
CA GLU A 17 5.99 2.54 -8.18
C GLU A 17 4.90 1.50 -7.92
N GLY A 18 5.29 0.27 -7.59
CA GLY A 18 4.34 -0.75 -7.14
C GLY A 18 3.62 -0.34 -5.86
N HIS A 19 4.30 0.33 -4.93
CA HIS A 19 3.67 0.84 -3.72
C HIS A 19 2.70 2.00 -4.00
N ARG A 20 3.03 2.90 -4.93
CA ARG A 20 2.13 3.96 -5.40
C ARG A 20 0.87 3.37 -6.03
N GLN A 21 1.01 2.39 -6.92
CA GLN A 21 -0.12 1.70 -7.53
C GLN A 21 -0.99 0.98 -6.51
N GLY A 22 -0.36 0.33 -5.52
CA GLY A 22 -1.10 -0.28 -4.41
C GLY A 22 -1.94 0.73 -3.62
N VAL A 23 -1.60 2.02 -3.63
CA VAL A 23 -2.38 3.08 -2.98
C VAL A 23 -3.58 3.47 -3.83
N ASP A 24 -3.40 3.60 -5.15
CA ASP A 24 -4.53 3.88 -6.04
C ASP A 24 -5.59 2.77 -5.95
N SER A 25 -5.16 1.50 -5.88
CA SER A 25 -6.06 0.37 -5.61
C SER A 25 -6.77 0.49 -4.26
N VAL A 26 -6.07 0.90 -3.19
CA VAL A 26 -6.71 1.14 -1.88
C VAL A 26 -7.74 2.25 -1.96
N ARG A 27 -7.45 3.36 -2.66
CA ARG A 27 -8.38 4.48 -2.83
C ARG A 27 -9.66 4.03 -3.53
N GLU A 28 -9.53 3.22 -4.59
CA GLU A 28 -10.66 2.66 -5.31
C GLU A 28 -11.51 1.73 -4.44
N ILE A 29 -10.87 0.85 -3.66
CA ILE A 29 -11.57 -0.05 -2.73
C ILE A 29 -12.33 0.76 -1.67
N VAL A 30 -11.70 1.76 -1.05
CA VAL A 30 -12.34 2.62 -0.03
C VAL A 30 -13.57 3.32 -0.62
N LYS A 31 -13.44 3.91 -1.81
CA LYS A 31 -14.56 4.56 -2.50
C LYS A 31 -15.69 3.57 -2.81
N THR A 32 -15.34 2.39 -3.28
CA THR A 32 -16.31 1.32 -3.62
C THR A 32 -17.04 0.83 -2.38
N CYS A 33 -16.34 0.62 -1.26
CA CYS A 33 -16.97 0.28 0.02
C CYS A 33 -17.98 1.36 0.46
N GLY A 34 -17.64 2.63 0.29
CA GLY A 34 -18.55 3.75 0.56
C GLY A 34 -19.81 3.72 -0.32
N GLN A 35 -19.66 3.46 -1.63
CA GLN A 35 -20.79 3.34 -2.56
C GLN A 35 -21.70 2.15 -2.25
N LEU A 36 -21.11 1.04 -1.80
CA LEU A 36 -21.82 -0.19 -1.44
C LEU A 36 -22.36 -0.19 -0.01
N HIS A 37 -22.20 0.91 0.74
CA HIS A 37 -22.60 1.01 2.15
C HIS A 37 -21.98 -0.07 3.05
N ILE A 38 -20.74 -0.49 2.75
CA ILE A 38 -20.00 -1.43 3.60
C ILE A 38 -19.53 -0.66 4.84
N PRO A 39 -20.00 -1.01 6.05
CA PRO A 39 -19.79 -0.19 7.24
C PRO A 39 -18.36 -0.26 7.80
N PHE A 40 -17.61 -1.32 7.49
CA PHE A 40 -16.26 -1.52 7.99
C PHE A 40 -15.35 -2.09 6.90
N LEU A 41 -14.18 -1.47 6.74
CA LEU A 41 -13.09 -1.95 5.88
C LEU A 41 -11.80 -1.97 6.70
N THR A 42 -11.21 -3.16 6.86
CA THR A 42 -9.92 -3.33 7.54
C THR A 42 -8.83 -3.54 6.51
N LEU A 43 -7.79 -2.69 6.54
CA LEU A 43 -6.63 -2.80 5.66
C LEU A 43 -5.36 -3.08 6.46
N TYR A 44 -4.71 -4.20 6.20
CA TYR A 44 -3.43 -4.53 6.80
C TYR A 44 -2.29 -3.85 6.04
N ALA A 45 -1.64 -2.87 6.68
CA ALA A 45 -0.54 -2.12 6.10
C ALA A 45 0.84 -2.76 6.35
N PHE A 46 1.02 -3.49 7.46
CA PHE A 46 2.31 -4.01 7.88
C PHE A 46 2.18 -5.28 8.76
N SER A 47 3.16 -6.18 8.67
CA SER A 47 3.31 -7.38 9.53
C SER A 47 4.64 -7.39 10.30
N THR A 48 4.78 -8.30 11.27
CA THR A 48 6.03 -8.58 11.99
C THR A 48 7.20 -8.92 11.06
N GLU A 49 6.92 -9.64 9.97
CA GLU A 49 7.92 -10.05 8.97
C GLU A 49 8.34 -8.86 8.10
N ASN A 50 7.47 -7.87 7.91
CA ASN A 50 7.81 -6.68 7.14
C ASN A 50 8.88 -5.82 7.84
N TRP A 51 8.98 -5.90 9.17
CA TRP A 51 10.06 -5.26 9.93
C TRP A 51 11.43 -5.88 9.70
N LYS A 52 11.50 -7.11 9.20
CA LYS A 52 12.77 -7.78 8.85
C LYS A 52 13.35 -7.32 7.51
N ARG A 53 12.63 -6.47 6.76
CA ARG A 53 13.10 -5.90 5.49
C ARG A 53 14.20 -4.85 5.71
N PRO A 54 14.99 -4.51 4.68
CA PRO A 54 15.99 -3.45 4.80
C PRO A 54 15.41 -2.15 5.36
N ARG A 55 16.13 -1.51 6.30
CA ARG A 55 15.67 -0.28 6.99
C ARG A 55 15.19 0.81 6.05
N ALA A 56 15.88 0.99 4.92
CA ALA A 56 15.49 1.97 3.90
C ALA A 56 14.12 1.67 3.27
N GLU A 57 13.80 0.39 3.02
CA GLU A 57 12.48 -0.01 2.52
C GLU A 57 11.41 0.24 3.58
N VAL A 58 11.68 -0.13 4.83
CA VAL A 58 10.75 0.11 5.95
C VAL A 58 10.46 1.62 6.11
N MET A 59 11.48 2.47 6.10
CA MET A 59 11.29 3.93 6.19
C MET A 59 10.48 4.49 5.02
N LEU A 60 10.75 4.03 3.79
CA LEU A 60 9.98 4.43 2.61
C LEU A 60 8.49 4.08 2.77
N LEU A 61 8.19 2.86 3.26
CA LEU A 61 6.82 2.41 3.48
C LEU A 61 6.10 3.23 4.56
N MET A 62 6.79 3.54 5.67
CA MET A 62 6.23 4.39 6.73
C MET A 62 5.98 5.82 6.25
N ASN A 63 6.90 6.40 5.47
CA ASN A 63 6.72 7.73 4.89
C ASN A 63 5.52 7.78 3.92
N LEU A 64 5.36 6.75 3.10
CA LEU A 64 4.18 6.62 2.24
C LEU A 64 2.90 6.53 3.07
N LEU A 65 2.88 5.69 4.12
CA LEU A 65 1.72 5.58 5.01
C LEU A 65 1.36 6.94 5.63
N LEU A 66 2.34 7.66 6.19
CA LEU A 66 2.14 9.00 6.76
C LEU A 66 1.62 10.02 5.73
N HIS A 67 2.10 9.94 4.49
CA HIS A 67 1.64 10.81 3.42
C HIS A 67 0.15 10.60 3.12
N TYR A 68 -0.33 9.35 3.11
CA TYR A 68 -1.73 9.04 2.77
C TYR A 68 -2.70 9.13 3.94
N LEU A 69 -2.22 9.09 5.19
CA LEU A 69 -3.04 9.31 6.38
C LEU A 69 -3.21 10.79 6.74
N LYS A 70 -2.43 11.69 6.14
CA LYS A 70 -2.66 13.12 6.28
C LYS A 70 -3.95 13.50 5.56
N VAL A 71 -4.92 13.94 6.36
CA VAL A 71 -6.22 14.49 5.96
C VAL A 71 -6.03 15.85 5.30
#